data_AF-A0A818FFT3-F1
#
_entry.id   AF-A0A818FFT3-F1
#
_cell.length_a   1.000
_cell.length_b   1.000
_cell.length_c   1.000
_cell.angle_alpha   90.00
_cell.angle_beta   90.00
_cell.angle_gamma   90.00
#
_symmetry.space_group_name_H-M   'P 1'
#
loop_
_entity.id
_entity.type
_entity.pdbx_description
1 polymer ?
#
loop_
_entity_poly.entity_id
_entity_poly.type
_entity_poly.pdbx_seq_one_letter_code
_entity_poly.pdbx_strand_id
1 'polypeptide(L)'
;MASNMCAKVASFLISMVSMAANGAKAVTIIGLLIEYRGVSWSIGGDSDLTKVVTLANIIKKYNRNLNGFSTGTGNQNATNALFNVAKPGAVSADMPGQANMLVNRMIEKLGPSRFNSEWKLVTFFIGGNDLCSYCEDTSRYSAATYTNNVKTALDILHSRMPRTLVNFVTVLNVAELEDLHEGAVCQNMQLFLCDCAIKKETREMVRLANLAYQKATNELIDSGIYDTRDDFTVVRQPFMEHMKVPTASNGKPDFSYFAPDCFHFSSKGHEAAAVELWNNMMEKVGYKTTRWDLAATLKCPSTGNGYIYTSKNS
;
A
#
# COMPACT_ATOMS: atom_id res chain seq x y z
N MET A 1 -7.23 5.58 -31.30
CA MET A 1 -8.59 5.13 -30.93
C MET A 1 -8.59 4.33 -29.62
N ALA A 2 -7.97 4.84 -28.54
CA ALA A 2 -7.95 4.19 -27.21
C ALA A 2 -8.51 5.11 -26.11
N SER A 3 -9.35 6.07 -26.51
CA SER A 3 -9.78 7.20 -25.67
C SER A 3 -11.25 7.19 -25.28
N ASN A 4 -12.07 6.27 -25.79
CA ASN A 4 -13.47 6.15 -25.42
C ASN A 4 -13.79 4.68 -25.16
N MET A 5 -13.91 4.29 -23.89
CA MET A 5 -14.71 3.17 -23.37
C MET A 5 -14.15 2.69 -22.03
N CYS A 6 -14.30 3.51 -20.98
CA CYS A 6 -14.16 3.08 -19.59
C CYS A 6 -14.97 4.05 -18.71
N ALA A 7 -16.23 3.72 -18.43
CA ALA A 7 -17.06 4.34 -17.39
C ALA A 7 -17.79 3.17 -16.71
N LYS A 8 -17.94 3.05 -15.38
CA LYS A 8 -18.00 4.03 -14.29
C LYS A 8 -17.16 3.50 -13.13
N VAL A 9 -16.27 4.32 -12.57
CA VAL A 9 -15.79 4.10 -11.19
C VAL A 9 -16.67 5.01 -10.34
N ALA A 10 -17.55 4.42 -9.52
CA ALA A 10 -18.44 5.15 -8.61
C ALA A 10 -17.63 6.10 -7.70
N SER A 11 -18.30 7.13 -7.18
CA SER A 11 -17.69 8.19 -6.36
C SER A 11 -17.00 7.67 -5.10
N PHE A 12 -15.73 7.27 -5.22
CA PHE A 12 -14.88 6.94 -4.08
C PHE A 12 -14.21 8.20 -3.52
N LEU A 13 -14.05 8.23 -2.20
CA LEU A 13 -13.03 8.98 -1.50
C LEU A 13 -11.86 8.04 -1.26
N ILE A 14 -10.63 8.40 -1.62
CA ILE A 14 -9.48 7.54 -1.36
C ILE A 14 -8.87 7.92 -0.02
N SER A 15 -8.53 6.93 0.81
CA SER A 15 -7.95 7.17 2.13
C SER A 15 -7.20 5.99 2.76
N MET A 16 -6.02 6.24 3.36
CA MET A 16 -5.24 5.35 4.29
C MET A 16 -4.61 4.08 3.72
N VAL A 17 -3.55 3.41 4.26
CA VAL A 17 -2.32 3.64 5.08
C VAL A 17 -1.23 2.85 4.38
N SER A 18 -0.05 3.42 4.18
CA SER A 18 1.18 2.61 4.29
C SER A 18 2.45 3.35 3.96
N MET A 19 2.37 4.33 3.06
CA MET A 19 3.57 4.96 2.56
C MET A 19 3.35 6.46 2.46
N ALA A 20 4.12 7.18 3.27
CA ALA A 20 4.31 8.61 3.12
C ALA A 20 5.24 8.96 1.93
N ALA A 21 5.66 7.93 1.17
CA ALA A 21 6.58 8.02 0.04
C ALA A 21 7.90 8.69 0.42
N ASN A 22 8.47 8.25 1.55
CA ASN A 22 9.75 8.71 2.05
C ASN A 22 10.81 8.60 0.97
N GLY A 23 11.45 9.71 0.65
CA GLY A 23 12.53 9.71 -0.33
C GLY A 23 12.13 9.42 -1.77
N ALA A 24 10.82 9.36 -2.12
CA ALA A 24 10.40 8.95 -3.46
C ALA A 24 10.96 9.84 -4.60
N LYS A 25 11.21 11.12 -4.34
CA LYS A 25 11.89 12.04 -5.29
C LYS A 25 13.30 12.42 -4.83
N ALA A 26 13.85 11.72 -3.86
CA ALA A 26 15.17 12.03 -3.33
C ALA A 26 16.28 11.61 -4.29
N VAL A 27 17.29 12.47 -4.42
CA VAL A 27 18.55 12.18 -5.11
C VAL A 27 19.73 12.08 -4.14
N THR A 28 19.49 12.33 -2.84
CA THR A 28 20.47 12.22 -1.76
C THR A 28 19.85 11.56 -0.53
N ILE A 29 20.70 11.05 0.37
CA ILE A 29 20.28 10.46 1.65
C ILE A 29 19.50 11.45 2.54
N ILE A 30 19.87 12.74 2.53
CA ILE A 30 19.14 13.77 3.30
C ILE A 30 17.70 13.90 2.80
N GLY A 31 17.48 13.71 1.50
CA GLY A 31 16.14 13.74 0.90
C GLY A 31 15.21 12.63 1.37
N LEU A 32 15.72 11.58 2.03
CA LEU A 32 14.91 10.48 2.59
C LEU A 32 14.04 10.93 3.78
N LEU A 33 14.43 12.02 4.45
CA LEU A 33 13.65 12.64 5.53
C LEU A 33 12.36 13.31 5.02
N ILE A 34 12.23 13.45 3.69
CA ILE A 34 11.07 14.11 3.08
C ILE A 34 10.01 13.05 2.73
N GLU A 35 8.82 13.28 3.26
CA GLU A 35 7.61 12.50 2.98
C GLU A 35 6.89 13.07 1.75
N TYR A 36 7.08 12.45 0.57
CA TYR A 36 6.50 12.90 -0.71
C TYR A 36 5.06 12.40 -0.91
N ARG A 37 4.15 12.77 0.00
CA ARG A 37 2.76 12.29 0.02
C ARG A 37 2.01 12.45 -1.31
N GLY A 38 2.33 13.46 -2.09
CA GLY A 38 1.74 13.73 -3.40
C GLY A 38 2.02 12.67 -4.47
N VAL A 39 3.04 11.82 -4.30
CA VAL A 39 3.37 10.72 -5.22
C VAL A 39 3.28 9.34 -4.56
N SER A 40 2.66 9.25 -3.38
CA SER A 40 2.39 7.96 -2.76
C SER A 40 1.48 7.11 -3.66
N TRP A 41 1.85 5.85 -3.87
CA TRP A 41 1.31 5.01 -4.94
C TRP A 41 -0.19 4.75 -4.80
N SER A 42 -0.70 4.74 -3.56
CA SER A 42 -2.10 4.46 -3.26
C SER A 42 -3.00 5.70 -3.18
N ILE A 43 -2.46 6.90 -2.95
CA ILE A 43 -3.28 8.07 -2.58
C ILE A 43 -2.71 9.43 -3.03
N GLY A 44 -1.49 9.50 -3.55
CA GLY A 44 -0.89 10.75 -4.01
C GLY A 44 -1.63 11.33 -5.21
N GLY A 45 -1.92 12.63 -5.21
CA GLY A 45 -2.68 13.30 -6.27
C GLY A 45 -1.95 14.46 -6.94
N ASP A 46 -0.62 14.51 -6.84
CA ASP A 46 0.18 15.49 -7.58
C ASP A 46 -0.05 15.32 -9.09
N SER A 47 -0.18 16.44 -9.81
CA SER A 47 -0.34 16.47 -11.27
C SER A 47 -1.51 15.60 -11.78
N ASP A 48 -1.33 14.95 -12.92
CA ASP A 48 -2.27 14.02 -13.55
C ASP A 48 -1.57 12.69 -13.89
N LEU A 49 -2.36 11.73 -14.37
CA LEU A 49 -1.90 10.38 -14.69
C LEU A 49 -0.77 10.32 -15.74
N THR A 50 -0.58 11.37 -16.56
CA THR A 50 0.50 11.40 -17.56
C THR A 50 1.86 11.72 -16.95
N LYS A 51 1.90 12.27 -15.72
CA LYS A 51 3.12 12.70 -15.04
C LYS A 51 3.39 11.96 -13.74
N VAL A 52 2.34 11.53 -13.05
CA VAL A 52 2.42 10.89 -11.73
C VAL A 52 1.40 9.75 -11.70
N VAL A 53 1.89 8.52 -11.81
CA VAL A 53 1.03 7.34 -11.77
C VAL A 53 0.81 6.93 -10.31
N THR A 54 -0.41 7.15 -9.84
CA THR A 54 -0.89 6.73 -8.52
C THR A 54 -2.31 6.20 -8.68
N LEU A 55 -2.78 5.40 -7.74
CA LEU A 55 -4.17 4.93 -7.72
C LEU A 55 -5.16 6.11 -7.77
N ALA A 56 -4.87 7.21 -7.06
CA ALA A 56 -5.71 8.40 -7.09
C ALA A 56 -5.76 9.06 -8.46
N ASN A 57 -4.63 9.21 -9.15
CA ASN A 57 -4.61 9.76 -10.50
C ASN A 57 -5.23 8.81 -11.54
N ILE A 58 -5.14 7.49 -11.35
CA ILE A 58 -5.85 6.51 -12.17
C ILE A 58 -7.36 6.67 -12.00
N ILE A 59 -7.85 6.74 -10.76
CA ILE A 59 -9.28 6.91 -10.46
C ILE A 59 -9.80 8.27 -10.97
N LYS A 60 -9.00 9.35 -10.88
CA LYS A 60 -9.35 10.67 -11.43
C LYS A 60 -9.69 10.64 -12.92
N LYS A 61 -9.13 9.69 -13.68
CA LYS A 61 -9.49 9.49 -15.09
C LYS A 61 -10.96 9.11 -15.28
N TYR A 62 -11.53 8.39 -14.33
CA TYR A 62 -12.90 7.87 -14.36
C TYR A 62 -13.87 8.68 -13.49
N ASN A 63 -13.37 9.33 -12.44
CA ASN A 63 -14.11 10.19 -11.54
C ASN A 63 -13.32 11.47 -11.24
N ARG A 64 -13.63 12.55 -11.96
CA ARG A 64 -12.97 13.86 -11.78
C ARG A 64 -13.27 14.52 -10.43
N ASN A 65 -14.32 14.09 -9.74
CA ASN A 65 -14.74 14.62 -8.43
C ASN A 65 -14.14 13.83 -7.25
N LEU A 66 -13.10 13.04 -7.50
CA LEU A 66 -12.37 12.33 -6.45
C LEU A 66 -11.87 13.34 -5.40
N ASN A 67 -12.08 13.03 -4.12
CA ASN A 67 -11.51 13.79 -3.00
C ASN A 67 -10.71 12.86 -2.06
N GLY A 68 -9.91 13.45 -1.18
CA GLY A 68 -9.21 12.74 -0.11
C GLY A 68 -7.74 12.39 -0.38
N PHE A 69 -7.27 12.61 -1.61
CA PHE A 69 -5.88 12.37 -2.02
C PHE A 69 -4.90 13.38 -1.40
N SER A 70 -3.69 12.94 -1.09
CA SER A 70 -2.63 13.82 -0.57
C SER A 70 -1.86 14.50 -1.69
N THR A 71 -1.31 15.70 -1.45
CA THR A 71 -0.50 16.44 -2.42
C THR A 71 0.81 16.91 -1.78
N GLY A 72 1.83 17.21 -2.58
CA GLY A 72 3.10 17.79 -2.14
C GLY A 72 3.85 16.95 -1.11
N THR A 73 4.59 17.62 -0.23
CA THR A 73 5.39 17.01 0.83
C THR A 73 4.85 17.37 2.21
N GLY A 74 5.04 16.53 3.22
CA GLY A 74 4.70 16.86 4.60
C GLY A 74 4.42 15.62 5.44
N ASN A 75 4.37 15.78 6.76
CA ASN A 75 4.02 14.68 7.67
C ASN A 75 2.51 14.42 7.71
N GLN A 76 2.08 13.41 8.46
CA GLN A 76 0.67 12.97 8.54
C GLN A 76 -0.30 14.01 9.11
N ASN A 77 0.21 15.07 9.73
CA ASN A 77 -0.58 16.17 10.29
C ASN A 77 -0.61 17.40 9.36
N ALA A 78 0.16 17.39 8.28
CA ALA A 78 0.15 18.47 7.31
C ALA A 78 -1.21 18.57 6.61
N THR A 79 -1.67 19.78 6.31
CA THR A 79 -2.99 20.03 5.70
C THR A 79 -3.16 19.31 4.36
N ASN A 80 -2.09 19.26 3.57
CA ASN A 80 -2.02 18.58 2.28
C ASN A 80 -1.94 17.04 2.37
N ALA A 81 -1.80 16.47 3.57
CA ALA A 81 -1.87 15.02 3.77
C ALA A 81 -3.30 14.50 3.62
N LEU A 82 -4.33 15.34 3.85
CA LEU A 82 -5.75 14.94 3.88
C LEU A 82 -5.95 13.59 4.60
N PHE A 83 -6.37 12.56 3.89
CA PHE A 83 -6.64 11.22 4.47
C PHE A 83 -5.46 10.25 4.37
N ASN A 84 -4.31 10.68 3.88
CA ASN A 84 -3.06 9.95 4.03
C ASN A 84 -2.54 10.19 5.46
N VAL A 85 -2.80 9.22 6.34
CA VAL A 85 -2.31 9.25 7.73
C VAL A 85 -1.15 8.27 7.97
N ALA A 86 -0.52 7.78 6.89
CA ALA A 86 0.65 6.91 6.99
C ALA A 86 1.80 7.62 7.70
N LYS A 87 2.51 6.89 8.57
CA LYS A 87 3.64 7.38 9.35
C LYS A 87 4.93 6.63 8.98
N PRO A 88 6.04 7.31 8.70
CA PRO A 88 7.34 6.65 8.58
C PRO A 88 7.68 5.86 9.86
N GLY A 89 8.26 4.66 9.70
CA GLY A 89 8.64 3.79 10.81
C GLY A 89 7.48 3.13 11.57
N ALA A 90 6.23 3.28 11.13
CA ALA A 90 5.11 2.60 11.78
C ALA A 90 5.20 1.07 11.66
N VAL A 91 4.79 0.39 12.72
CA VAL A 91 4.64 -1.08 12.78
C VAL A 91 3.16 -1.44 12.93
N SER A 92 2.82 -2.73 12.87
CA SER A 92 1.43 -3.19 13.00
C SER A 92 0.74 -2.69 14.27
N ALA A 93 1.46 -2.55 15.38
CA ALA A 93 0.94 -2.04 16.65
C ALA A 93 0.40 -0.59 16.56
N ASP A 94 0.86 0.21 15.59
CA ASP A 94 0.36 1.57 15.36
C ASP A 94 -0.97 1.59 14.60
N MET A 95 -1.35 0.49 13.94
CA MET A 95 -2.50 0.46 13.02
C MET A 95 -3.84 0.77 13.67
N PRO A 96 -4.17 0.30 14.89
CA PRO A 96 -5.39 0.72 15.57
C PRO A 96 -5.44 2.24 15.81
N GLY A 97 -4.31 2.85 16.18
CA GLY A 97 -4.21 4.29 16.39
C GLY A 97 -4.40 5.06 15.10
N GLN A 98 -3.74 4.62 14.02
CA GLN A 98 -3.94 5.20 12.70
C GLN A 98 -5.41 5.05 12.27
N ALA A 99 -6.02 3.85 12.38
CA ALA A 99 -7.40 3.62 11.93
C ALA A 99 -8.39 4.59 12.59
N ASN A 100 -8.24 4.81 13.90
CA ASN A 100 -9.01 5.82 14.62
C ASN A 100 -8.78 7.25 14.10
N MET A 101 -7.52 7.60 13.84
CA MET A 101 -7.14 8.90 13.27
C MET A 101 -7.79 9.13 11.90
N LEU A 102 -7.82 8.12 11.02
CA LEU A 102 -8.51 8.24 9.74
C LEU A 102 -10.00 8.50 9.93
N VAL A 103 -10.68 7.63 10.68
CA VAL A 103 -12.13 7.72 10.87
C VAL A 103 -12.52 9.10 11.40
N ASN A 104 -11.83 9.55 12.45
CA ASN A 104 -12.08 10.86 13.06
C ASN A 104 -11.83 12.00 12.06
N ARG A 105 -10.71 11.95 11.33
CA ARG A 105 -10.37 12.97 10.34
C ARG A 105 -11.37 13.03 9.19
N MET A 106 -11.87 11.88 8.73
CA MET A 106 -12.89 11.84 7.69
C MET A 106 -14.22 12.44 8.16
N ILE A 107 -14.66 12.09 9.36
CA ILE A 107 -15.87 12.68 9.95
C ILE A 107 -15.72 14.21 10.02
N GLU A 108 -14.57 14.70 10.47
CA GLU A 108 -14.27 16.12 10.57
C GLU A 108 -14.26 16.82 9.20
N LYS A 109 -13.57 16.26 8.20
CA LYS A 109 -13.39 16.93 6.88
C LYS A 109 -14.57 16.79 5.93
N LEU A 110 -15.34 15.71 6.04
CA LEU A 110 -16.48 15.44 5.16
C LEU A 110 -17.81 15.90 5.76
N GLY A 111 -17.89 15.93 7.09
CA GLY A 111 -19.15 16.03 7.82
C GLY A 111 -19.96 14.74 7.80
N PRO A 112 -20.93 14.57 8.72
CA PRO A 112 -21.69 13.32 8.88
C PRO A 112 -22.43 12.86 7.61
N SER A 113 -23.00 13.80 6.85
CA SER A 113 -23.78 13.48 5.65
C SER A 113 -22.93 12.81 4.57
N ARG A 114 -21.81 13.42 4.19
CA ARG A 114 -20.89 12.85 3.18
C ARG A 114 -20.15 11.64 3.72
N PHE A 115 -19.73 11.65 4.99
CA PHE A 115 -19.12 10.48 5.61
C PHE A 115 -20.04 9.26 5.56
N ASN A 116 -21.35 9.42 5.75
CA ASN A 116 -22.28 8.29 5.70
C ASN A 116 -22.69 7.89 4.28
N SER A 117 -22.70 8.83 3.34
CA SER A 117 -23.26 8.61 1.99
C SER A 117 -22.23 8.32 0.89
N GLU A 118 -20.99 8.80 1.00
CA GLU A 118 -19.98 8.61 -0.05
C GLU A 118 -19.22 7.29 0.13
N TRP A 119 -18.93 6.61 -0.98
CA TRP A 119 -18.08 5.43 -0.96
C TRP A 119 -16.64 5.82 -0.64
N LYS A 120 -15.93 4.96 0.08
CA LYS A 120 -14.53 5.15 0.50
C LYS A 120 -13.73 3.96 0.02
N LEU A 121 -12.55 4.24 -0.53
CA LEU A 121 -11.55 3.25 -0.89
C LEU A 121 -10.37 3.40 0.05
N VAL A 122 -10.16 2.40 0.90
CA VAL A 122 -9.05 2.35 1.86
C VAL A 122 -7.98 1.38 1.41
N THR A 123 -6.71 1.76 1.46
CA THR A 123 -5.58 0.87 1.09
C THR A 123 -4.69 0.58 2.29
N PHE A 124 -4.96 -0.50 2.99
CA PHE A 124 -4.23 -0.94 4.17
C PHE A 124 -2.94 -1.69 3.78
N PHE A 125 -1.76 -1.17 4.14
CA PHE A 125 -0.47 -1.87 3.98
C PHE A 125 0.46 -1.56 5.18
N ILE A 126 1.03 -2.60 5.77
CA ILE A 126 1.90 -2.53 6.96
C ILE A 126 2.73 -3.82 7.06
N GLY A 127 3.70 -3.88 7.97
CA GLY A 127 4.45 -5.10 8.29
C GLY A 127 5.91 -5.07 7.85
N GLY A 128 6.31 -4.16 6.95
CA GLY A 128 7.71 -4.02 6.54
C GLY A 128 8.63 -3.72 7.73
N ASN A 129 8.28 -2.73 8.56
CA ASN A 129 9.06 -2.41 9.76
C ASN A 129 8.98 -3.50 10.83
N ASP A 130 7.84 -4.18 10.98
CA ASP A 130 7.73 -5.34 11.88
C ASP A 130 8.73 -6.44 11.50
N LEU A 131 8.87 -6.72 10.20
CA LEU A 131 9.84 -7.69 9.68
C LEU A 131 11.29 -7.20 9.81
N CYS A 132 11.53 -5.91 9.59
CA CYS A 132 12.84 -5.28 9.76
C CYS A 132 13.33 -5.30 11.22
N SER A 133 12.44 -5.32 12.19
CA SER A 133 12.75 -5.45 13.62
C SER A 133 12.50 -6.86 14.18
N TYR A 134 12.16 -7.84 13.35
CA TYR A 134 11.71 -9.16 13.82
C TYR A 134 12.73 -9.87 14.71
N CYS A 135 14.02 -9.77 14.37
CA CYS A 135 15.10 -10.41 15.12
C CYS A 135 15.41 -9.73 16.47
N GLU A 136 14.86 -8.53 16.71
CA GLU A 136 15.01 -7.80 17.98
C GLU A 136 14.03 -8.32 19.05
N ASP A 137 12.81 -8.69 18.64
CA ASP A 137 11.77 -9.22 19.53
C ASP A 137 10.77 -10.09 18.75
N THR A 138 11.06 -11.39 18.66
CA THR A 138 10.25 -12.35 17.91
C THR A 138 8.85 -12.58 18.51
N SER A 139 8.63 -12.17 19.77
CA SER A 139 7.34 -12.27 20.44
C SER A 139 6.45 -11.09 20.04
N ARG A 140 6.98 -9.87 20.17
CA ARG A 140 6.31 -8.63 19.76
C ARG A 140 5.99 -8.62 18.28
N TYR A 141 6.92 -9.09 17.45
CA TYR A 141 6.75 -9.16 16.00
C TYR A 141 6.35 -10.57 15.53
N SER A 142 5.76 -11.40 16.40
CA SER A 142 5.24 -12.70 15.97
C SER A 142 4.09 -12.54 14.95
N ALA A 143 3.85 -13.57 14.12
CA ALA A 143 2.73 -13.57 13.19
C ALA A 143 1.38 -13.45 13.90
N ALA A 144 1.26 -13.99 15.11
CA ALA A 144 0.06 -13.86 15.94
C ALA A 144 -0.18 -12.40 16.36
N THR A 145 0.84 -11.73 16.90
CA THR A 145 0.76 -10.32 17.31
C THR A 145 0.47 -9.41 16.10
N TYR A 146 1.19 -9.61 15.00
CA TYR A 146 0.96 -8.90 13.74
C TYR A 146 -0.48 -9.03 13.25
N THR A 147 -0.98 -10.27 13.15
CA THR A 147 -2.34 -10.56 12.67
C THR A 147 -3.40 -9.99 13.61
N ASN A 148 -3.18 -10.04 14.94
CA ASN A 148 -4.09 -9.44 15.90
C ASN A 148 -4.16 -7.91 15.79
N ASN A 149 -3.02 -7.25 15.57
CA ASN A 149 -2.97 -5.80 15.36
C ASN A 149 -3.69 -5.39 14.06
N VAL A 150 -3.46 -6.13 12.97
CA VAL A 150 -4.17 -5.96 11.69
C VAL A 150 -5.67 -6.12 11.89
N LYS A 151 -6.09 -7.22 12.54
CA LYS A 151 -7.50 -7.49 12.85
C LYS A 151 -8.12 -6.35 13.65
N THR A 152 -7.46 -5.90 14.71
CA THR A 152 -7.96 -4.82 15.57
C THR A 152 -8.20 -3.54 14.78
N ALA A 153 -7.28 -3.17 13.88
CA ALA A 153 -7.43 -1.99 13.04
C ALA A 153 -8.59 -2.15 12.02
N LEU A 154 -8.72 -3.33 11.39
CA LEU A 154 -9.82 -3.62 10.47
C LEU A 154 -11.18 -3.67 11.17
N ASP A 155 -11.25 -4.18 12.41
CA ASP A 155 -12.46 -4.18 13.23
C ASP A 155 -12.93 -2.74 13.53
N ILE A 156 -12.00 -1.80 13.76
CA ILE A 156 -12.29 -0.36 13.91
C ILE A 156 -12.89 0.21 12.62
N LEU A 157 -12.28 -0.07 11.46
CA LEU A 157 -12.80 0.42 10.18
C LEU A 157 -14.19 -0.17 9.90
N HIS A 158 -14.37 -1.47 10.08
CA HIS A 158 -15.64 -2.18 9.84
C HIS A 158 -16.76 -1.63 10.73
N SER A 159 -16.49 -1.44 12.02
CA SER A 159 -17.49 -0.95 12.97
C SER A 159 -17.87 0.52 12.77
N ARG A 160 -16.96 1.36 12.24
CA ARG A 160 -17.13 2.82 12.23
C ARG A 160 -17.30 3.45 10.85
N MET A 161 -16.97 2.74 9.77
CA MET A 161 -17.03 3.29 8.41
C MET A 161 -18.14 2.65 7.59
N PRO A 162 -19.15 3.42 7.14
CA PRO A 162 -20.11 2.97 6.12
C PRO A 162 -19.50 3.11 4.72
N ARG A 163 -20.06 2.36 3.75
CA ARG A 163 -19.72 2.42 2.32
C ARG A 163 -18.20 2.41 2.09
N THR A 164 -17.51 1.38 2.55
CA THR A 164 -16.05 1.31 2.50
C THR A 164 -15.56 0.01 1.89
N LEU A 165 -14.75 0.13 0.84
CA LEU A 165 -13.95 -0.96 0.30
C LEU A 165 -12.53 -0.81 0.82
N VAL A 166 -12.02 -1.82 1.53
CA VAL A 166 -10.63 -1.85 1.99
C VAL A 166 -9.81 -2.78 1.09
N ASN A 167 -8.88 -2.22 0.32
CA ASN A 167 -7.76 -2.95 -0.24
C ASN A 167 -6.78 -3.31 0.89
N PHE A 168 -6.65 -4.58 1.23
CA PHE A 168 -5.59 -5.06 2.11
C PHE A 168 -4.43 -5.56 1.25
N VAL A 169 -3.34 -4.80 1.16
CA VAL A 169 -2.16 -5.24 0.41
C VAL A 169 -1.31 -6.12 1.31
N THR A 170 -1.08 -7.36 0.84
CA THR A 170 -0.27 -8.32 1.59
C THR A 170 1.18 -7.83 1.69
N VAL A 171 1.81 -8.04 2.85
CA VAL A 171 3.17 -7.58 3.13
C VAL A 171 4.20 -8.20 2.17
N LEU A 172 5.11 -7.37 1.64
CA LEU A 172 6.23 -7.82 0.79
C LEU A 172 7.31 -8.53 1.60
N ASN A 173 8.09 -9.39 0.96
CA ASN A 173 9.24 -10.05 1.57
C ASN A 173 10.45 -9.09 1.66
N VAL A 174 10.70 -8.51 2.84
CA VAL A 174 11.84 -7.60 3.03
C VAL A 174 13.20 -8.29 2.92
N ALA A 175 13.26 -9.63 2.97
CA ALA A 175 14.52 -10.36 2.77
C ALA A 175 15.06 -10.25 1.33
N GLU A 176 14.22 -9.85 0.36
CA GLU A 176 14.66 -9.58 -1.03
C GLU A 176 15.59 -8.36 -1.12
N LEU A 177 15.73 -7.55 -0.05
CA LEU A 177 16.67 -6.45 0.01
C LEU A 177 18.14 -6.88 -0.13
N GLU A 178 18.46 -8.16 0.11
CA GLU A 178 19.79 -8.72 -0.16
C GLU A 178 20.25 -8.41 -1.60
N ASP A 179 19.35 -8.51 -2.57
CA ASP A 179 19.67 -8.28 -3.99
C ASP A 179 20.04 -6.82 -4.28
N LEU A 180 19.76 -5.90 -3.36
CA LEU A 180 20.09 -4.47 -3.44
C LEU A 180 21.28 -4.09 -2.53
N HIS A 181 21.88 -5.05 -1.83
CA HIS A 181 22.92 -4.82 -0.83
C HIS A 181 24.32 -4.60 -1.44
N GLU A 182 24.41 -3.71 -2.42
CA GLU A 182 25.63 -3.39 -3.17
C GLU A 182 26.08 -1.94 -2.95
N GLY A 183 27.38 -1.74 -2.75
CA GLY A 183 27.98 -0.41 -2.58
C GLY A 183 27.77 0.18 -1.18
N ALA A 184 28.72 1.03 -0.77
CA ALA A 184 28.80 1.49 0.62
C ALA A 184 27.53 2.23 1.10
N VAL A 185 26.86 2.98 0.22
CA VAL A 185 25.66 3.74 0.58
C VAL A 185 24.49 2.79 0.88
N CYS A 186 24.12 1.90 -0.05
CA CYS A 186 23.04 0.93 0.19
C CYS A 186 23.36 0.06 1.41
N GLN A 187 24.61 -0.42 1.52
CA GLN A 187 25.00 -1.31 2.60
C GLN A 187 24.82 -0.69 3.99
N ASN A 188 25.30 0.54 4.18
CA ASN A 188 25.16 1.23 5.47
C ASN A 188 23.70 1.60 5.76
N MET A 189 22.96 2.07 4.75
CA MET A 189 21.56 2.49 4.94
C MET A 189 20.64 1.31 5.25
N GLN A 190 20.77 0.19 4.54
CA GLN A 190 19.94 -0.99 4.80
C GLN A 190 20.28 -1.66 6.13
N LEU A 191 21.56 -1.67 6.55
CA LEU A 191 21.94 -2.10 7.90
C LEU A 191 21.41 -1.17 8.99
N PHE A 192 21.16 0.11 8.69
CA PHE A 192 20.53 1.03 9.64
C PHE A 192 19.01 0.85 9.69
N LEU A 193 18.37 0.59 8.54
CA LEU A 193 16.91 0.56 8.40
C LEU A 193 16.29 -0.83 8.67
N CYS A 194 17.01 -1.91 8.38
CA CYS A 194 16.45 -3.26 8.31
C CYS A 194 17.52 -4.35 8.46
N ASP A 195 18.36 -4.26 9.50
CA ASP A 195 19.50 -5.17 9.67
C ASP A 195 19.09 -6.65 9.76
N CYS A 196 17.94 -6.96 10.38
CA CYS A 196 17.43 -8.32 10.49
C CYS A 196 17.26 -9.00 9.13
N ALA A 197 16.88 -8.25 8.09
CA ALA A 197 16.67 -8.77 6.74
C ALA A 197 17.95 -8.85 5.91
N ILE A 198 19.00 -8.12 6.29
CA ILE A 198 20.28 -8.07 5.57
C ILE A 198 21.27 -9.09 6.12
N LYS A 199 21.40 -9.18 7.45
CA LYS A 199 22.36 -10.06 8.11
C LYS A 199 22.04 -11.53 7.81
N LYS A 200 23.06 -12.28 7.39
CA LYS A 200 22.92 -13.69 6.98
C LYS A 200 22.36 -14.57 8.10
N GLU A 201 22.71 -14.25 9.34
CA GLU A 201 22.33 -14.98 10.55
C GLU A 201 20.83 -14.90 10.84
N THR A 202 20.19 -13.80 10.48
CA THR A 202 18.79 -13.51 10.81
C THR A 202 17.87 -13.53 9.59
N ARG A 203 18.38 -13.29 8.39
CA ARG A 203 17.55 -13.11 7.18
C ARG A 203 16.58 -14.26 6.92
N GLU A 204 17.00 -15.51 7.12
CA GLU A 204 16.11 -16.66 6.91
C GLU A 204 14.94 -16.68 7.91
N MET A 205 15.17 -16.26 9.16
CA MET A 205 14.09 -16.17 10.15
C MET A 205 13.09 -15.07 9.77
N VAL A 206 13.55 -13.96 9.17
CA VAL A 206 12.69 -12.89 8.64
C VAL A 206 11.88 -13.39 7.46
N ARG A 207 12.48 -14.19 6.56
CA ARG A 207 11.77 -14.83 5.44
C ARG A 207 10.66 -15.76 5.93
N LEU A 208 10.93 -16.58 6.95
CA LEU A 208 9.93 -17.46 7.56
C LEU A 208 8.82 -16.66 8.28
N ALA A 209 9.18 -15.59 8.98
CA ALA A 209 8.22 -14.67 9.61
C ALA A 209 7.31 -14.00 8.57
N ASN A 210 7.88 -13.54 7.45
CA ASN A 210 7.12 -12.98 6.34
C ASN A 210 6.10 -13.99 5.79
N LEU A 211 6.51 -15.23 5.51
CA LEU A 211 5.58 -16.28 5.07
C LEU A 211 4.46 -16.53 6.09
N ALA A 212 4.78 -16.51 7.38
CA ALA A 212 3.78 -16.65 8.44
C ALA A 212 2.82 -15.46 8.51
N TYR A 213 3.30 -14.23 8.31
CA TYR A 213 2.48 -13.01 8.22
C TYR A 213 1.51 -13.09 7.05
N GLN A 214 2.04 -13.39 5.86
CA GLN A 214 1.25 -13.54 4.64
C GLN A 214 0.17 -14.60 4.84
N LYS A 215 0.54 -15.81 5.29
CA LYS A 215 -0.41 -16.89 5.54
C LYS A 215 -1.51 -16.48 6.52
N ALA A 216 -1.15 -16.00 7.71
CA ALA A 216 -2.12 -15.70 8.76
C ALA A 216 -3.07 -14.55 8.40
N THR A 217 -2.57 -13.51 7.73
CA THR A 217 -3.43 -12.41 7.27
C THR A 217 -4.26 -12.79 6.06
N ASN A 218 -3.75 -13.62 5.14
CA ASN A 218 -4.54 -14.15 4.03
C ASN A 218 -5.70 -14.99 4.55
N GLU A 219 -5.47 -15.90 5.50
CA GLU A 219 -6.52 -16.68 6.16
C GLU A 219 -7.55 -15.77 6.85
N LEU A 220 -7.11 -14.72 7.55
CA LEU A 220 -8.00 -13.74 8.19
C LEU A 220 -8.90 -13.04 7.17
N ILE A 221 -8.34 -12.48 6.11
CA ILE A 221 -9.10 -11.70 5.11
C ILE A 221 -9.99 -12.62 4.26
N ASP A 222 -9.45 -13.72 3.76
CA ASP A 222 -10.15 -14.64 2.86
C ASP A 222 -11.25 -15.44 3.60
N SER A 223 -11.27 -15.44 4.95
CA SER A 223 -12.38 -16.00 5.74
C SER A 223 -13.72 -15.30 5.51
N GLY A 224 -13.72 -14.09 4.96
CA GLY A 224 -14.92 -13.28 4.76
C GLY A 224 -15.50 -12.69 6.05
N ILE A 225 -14.74 -12.66 7.15
CA ILE A 225 -15.18 -12.14 8.46
C ILE A 225 -15.70 -10.68 8.40
N TYR A 226 -15.31 -9.90 7.39
CA TYR A 226 -15.74 -8.52 7.18
C TYR A 226 -16.90 -8.35 6.20
N ASP A 227 -17.39 -9.42 5.57
CA ASP A 227 -18.47 -9.37 4.56
C ASP A 227 -19.88 -9.40 5.19
N THR A 228 -20.00 -8.97 6.44
CA THR A 228 -21.26 -9.01 7.22
C THR A 228 -22.26 -7.90 6.86
N ARG A 229 -21.84 -6.91 6.05
CA ARG A 229 -22.71 -5.83 5.54
C ARG A 229 -22.54 -5.63 4.04
N ASP A 230 -23.54 -5.07 3.38
CA ASP A 230 -23.48 -4.83 1.92
C ASP A 230 -22.68 -3.59 1.51
N ASP A 231 -22.33 -2.76 2.48
CA ASP A 231 -21.61 -1.51 2.27
C ASP A 231 -20.18 -1.54 2.85
N PHE A 232 -19.67 -2.70 3.23
CA PHE A 232 -18.30 -2.85 3.70
C PHE A 232 -17.72 -4.19 3.25
N THR A 233 -16.46 -4.18 2.83
CA THR A 233 -15.70 -5.41 2.57
C THR A 233 -14.20 -5.13 2.61
N VAL A 234 -13.41 -6.16 2.92
CA VAL A 234 -11.94 -6.14 2.85
C VAL A 234 -11.52 -7.11 1.76
N VAL A 235 -10.79 -6.61 0.76
CA VAL A 235 -10.31 -7.38 -0.37
C VAL A 235 -8.80 -7.42 -0.35
N ARG A 236 -8.25 -8.63 -0.29
CA ARG A 236 -6.82 -8.86 -0.38
C ARG A 236 -6.28 -8.48 -1.77
N GLN A 237 -5.14 -7.79 -1.79
CA GLN A 237 -4.42 -7.40 -3.00
C GLN A 237 -2.98 -7.95 -2.94
N PRO A 238 -2.73 -9.19 -3.41
CA PRO A 238 -1.48 -9.90 -3.15
C PRO A 238 -0.30 -9.58 -4.06
N PHE A 239 -0.35 -8.54 -4.89
CA PHE A 239 0.66 -8.25 -5.92
C PHE A 239 2.11 -8.08 -5.40
N MET A 240 2.31 -7.95 -4.09
CA MET A 240 3.61 -7.88 -3.43
C MET A 240 4.08 -9.19 -2.77
N GLU A 241 3.26 -10.23 -2.70
CA GLU A 241 3.55 -11.48 -1.97
C GLU A 241 4.83 -12.16 -2.47
N HIS A 242 4.98 -12.24 -3.78
CA HIS A 242 6.11 -12.84 -4.50
C HIS A 242 6.85 -11.79 -5.34
N MET A 243 6.83 -10.52 -4.91
CA MET A 243 7.61 -9.47 -5.54
C MET A 243 9.10 -9.80 -5.47
N LYS A 244 9.78 -9.61 -6.60
CA LYS A 244 11.25 -9.68 -6.72
C LYS A 244 11.80 -8.30 -7.04
N VAL A 245 13.09 -8.09 -6.74
CA VAL A 245 13.78 -6.88 -7.13
C VAL A 245 13.74 -6.73 -8.66
N PRO A 246 13.27 -5.59 -9.19
CA PRO A 246 13.32 -5.29 -10.62
C PRO A 246 14.72 -5.49 -11.19
N THR A 247 14.81 -6.08 -12.39
CA THR A 247 16.07 -6.28 -13.10
C THR A 247 16.14 -5.39 -14.34
N ALA A 248 17.30 -4.80 -14.57
CA ALA A 248 17.59 -4.05 -15.78
C ALA A 248 17.91 -5.02 -16.95
N SER A 249 18.00 -4.49 -18.17
CA SER A 249 18.29 -5.28 -19.38
C SER A 249 19.63 -6.02 -19.36
N ASN A 250 20.56 -5.60 -18.50
CA ASN A 250 21.85 -6.25 -18.28
C ASN A 250 21.80 -7.37 -17.22
N GLY A 251 20.63 -7.71 -16.69
CA GLY A 251 20.44 -8.74 -15.67
C GLY A 251 20.80 -8.34 -14.24
N LYS A 252 21.21 -7.08 -14.01
CA LYS A 252 21.50 -6.55 -12.66
C LYS A 252 20.25 -5.92 -12.03
N PRO A 253 20.21 -5.72 -10.71
CA PRO A 253 19.16 -4.95 -10.06
C PRO A 253 18.98 -3.56 -10.69
N ASP A 254 17.73 -3.19 -11.01
CA ASP A 254 17.39 -1.86 -11.47
C ASP A 254 17.11 -0.94 -10.27
N PHE A 255 18.18 -0.30 -9.79
CA PHE A 255 18.14 0.64 -8.69
C PHE A 255 17.23 1.86 -8.95
N SER A 256 16.82 2.14 -10.20
CA SER A 256 15.93 3.28 -10.48
C SER A 256 14.53 3.13 -9.88
N TYR A 257 14.13 1.92 -9.44
CA TYR A 257 12.90 1.68 -8.68
C TYR A 257 13.00 2.03 -7.19
N PHE A 258 14.20 2.33 -6.68
CA PHE A 258 14.45 2.57 -5.26
C PHE A 258 15.04 3.97 -5.02
N ALA A 259 14.75 4.51 -3.84
CA ALA A 259 15.35 5.74 -3.37
C ALA A 259 16.86 5.53 -3.08
N PRO A 260 17.63 6.59 -2.79
CA PRO A 260 19.08 6.48 -2.56
C PRO A 260 19.53 5.56 -1.40
N ASP A 261 18.61 5.10 -0.54
CA ASP A 261 18.87 4.09 0.49
C ASP A 261 18.74 2.64 0.00
N CYS A 262 18.29 2.43 -1.23
CA CYS A 262 18.08 1.10 -1.82
C CYS A 262 17.09 0.27 -0.99
N PHE A 263 16.15 0.95 -0.32
CA PHE A 263 15.17 0.37 0.59
C PHE A 263 13.76 0.90 0.29
N HIS A 264 13.58 2.22 0.34
CA HIS A 264 12.29 2.83 -0.02
C HIS A 264 12.13 2.85 -1.54
N PHE A 265 10.88 2.85 -2.03
CA PHE A 265 10.61 3.03 -3.45
C PHE A 265 10.92 4.45 -3.90
N SER A 266 11.52 4.57 -5.09
CA SER A 266 11.56 5.84 -5.82
C SER A 266 10.19 6.15 -6.40
N SER A 267 10.07 7.29 -7.09
CA SER A 267 8.88 7.63 -7.87
C SER A 267 8.54 6.52 -8.87
N LYS A 268 9.54 5.91 -9.54
CA LYS A 268 9.34 4.78 -10.47
C LYS A 268 8.77 3.54 -9.75
N GLY A 269 9.27 3.22 -8.56
CA GLY A 269 8.72 2.12 -7.74
C GLY A 269 7.29 2.39 -7.26
N HIS A 270 7.01 3.63 -6.88
CA HIS A 270 5.66 4.07 -6.55
C HIS A 270 4.71 3.95 -7.75
N GLU A 271 5.13 4.34 -8.95
CA GLU A 271 4.33 4.21 -10.16
C GLU A 271 4.02 2.75 -10.50
N ALA A 272 5.01 1.86 -10.40
CA ALA A 272 4.81 0.42 -10.60
C ALA A 272 3.80 -0.16 -9.59
N ALA A 273 3.97 0.14 -8.30
CA ALA A 273 3.04 -0.33 -7.26
C ALA A 273 1.60 0.19 -7.48
N ALA A 274 1.44 1.40 -8.04
CA ALA A 274 0.13 1.95 -8.37
C ALA A 274 -0.55 1.20 -9.52
N VAL A 275 0.20 0.85 -10.58
CA VAL A 275 -0.29 0.03 -11.70
C VAL A 275 -0.69 -1.35 -11.21
N GLU A 276 0.16 -1.98 -10.39
CA GLU A 276 -0.10 -3.30 -9.83
C GLU A 276 -1.35 -3.31 -8.96
N LEU A 277 -1.48 -2.38 -8.00
CA LEU A 277 -2.68 -2.30 -7.18
C LEU A 277 -3.94 -2.13 -8.04
N TRP A 278 -3.92 -1.22 -9.01
CA TRP A 278 -5.06 -0.99 -9.89
C TRP A 278 -5.43 -2.27 -10.65
N ASN A 279 -4.45 -2.94 -11.25
CA ASN A 279 -4.67 -4.17 -12.00
C ASN A 279 -5.22 -5.29 -11.11
N ASN A 280 -4.72 -5.39 -9.87
CA ASN A 280 -5.17 -6.37 -8.90
C ASN A 280 -6.62 -6.14 -8.46
N MET A 281 -7.06 -4.89 -8.36
CA MET A 281 -8.47 -4.54 -8.14
C MET A 281 -9.37 -4.94 -9.33
N MET A 282 -8.81 -5.02 -10.54
CA MET A 282 -9.51 -5.46 -11.75
C MET A 282 -9.43 -6.98 -12.00
N GLU A 283 -8.82 -7.74 -11.08
CA GLU A 283 -8.72 -9.20 -11.14
C GLU A 283 -9.69 -9.85 -10.15
N LYS A 284 -10.35 -10.92 -10.60
CA LYS A 284 -11.25 -11.73 -9.77
C LYS A 284 -10.55 -12.24 -8.52
N VAL A 285 -11.27 -12.25 -7.39
CA VAL A 285 -10.79 -12.92 -6.17
C VAL A 285 -10.50 -14.39 -6.51
N GLY A 286 -9.38 -14.91 -5.99
CA GLY A 286 -8.86 -16.24 -6.33
C GLY A 286 -7.92 -16.28 -7.56
N TYR A 287 -7.93 -15.26 -8.41
CA TYR A 287 -7.08 -15.16 -9.62
C TYR A 287 -6.24 -13.89 -9.66
N LYS A 288 -6.04 -13.25 -8.51
CA LYS A 288 -5.25 -12.03 -8.37
C LYS A 288 -3.76 -12.35 -8.57
N THR A 289 -3.08 -11.49 -9.32
CA THR A 289 -1.63 -11.53 -9.53
C THR A 289 -0.91 -11.33 -8.20
N THR A 290 0.13 -12.12 -7.94
CA THR A 290 0.84 -12.15 -6.65
C THR A 290 2.28 -11.62 -6.70
N ARG A 291 2.70 -11.10 -7.86
CA ARG A 291 4.05 -10.57 -8.13
C ARG A 291 3.97 -9.36 -9.03
N TRP A 292 5.00 -8.53 -9.07
CA TRP A 292 5.09 -7.44 -10.03
C TRP A 292 5.26 -7.96 -11.47
N ASP A 293 4.45 -7.44 -12.37
CA ASP A 293 4.62 -7.50 -13.82
C ASP A 293 4.98 -6.09 -14.31
N LEU A 294 6.29 -5.81 -14.37
CA LEU A 294 6.80 -4.48 -14.73
C LEU A 294 6.49 -4.08 -16.18
N ALA A 295 6.02 -5.00 -17.02
CA ALA A 295 5.54 -4.73 -18.36
C ALA A 295 4.01 -4.46 -18.40
N ALA A 296 3.31 -4.64 -17.29
CA ALA A 296 1.88 -4.48 -17.23
C ALA A 296 1.48 -3.03 -17.52
N THR A 297 0.45 -2.90 -18.34
CA THR A 297 -0.28 -1.64 -18.53
C THR A 297 -1.55 -1.63 -17.69
N LEU A 298 -2.11 -0.44 -17.45
CA LEU A 298 -3.37 -0.30 -16.72
C LEU A 298 -4.50 -1.09 -17.41
N LYS A 299 -5.09 -2.04 -16.68
CA LYS A 299 -6.26 -2.80 -17.11
C LYS A 299 -7.47 -1.87 -17.19
N CYS A 300 -8.26 -2.04 -18.25
CA CYS A 300 -9.55 -1.38 -18.38
C CYS A 300 -10.63 -2.24 -17.68
N PRO A 301 -11.54 -1.64 -16.89
CA PRO A 301 -12.70 -2.36 -16.38
C PRO A 301 -13.51 -2.97 -17.54
N SER A 302 -13.94 -4.23 -17.41
CA SER A 302 -14.72 -4.91 -18.46
C SER A 302 -16.09 -4.25 -18.66
N THR A 303 -16.60 -4.24 -19.89
CA THR A 303 -17.85 -3.57 -20.28
C THR A 303 -19.12 -4.15 -19.64
N GLY A 304 -19.07 -5.39 -19.09
CA GLY A 304 -20.19 -6.05 -18.40
C GLY A 304 -20.11 -6.01 -16.87
N ASN A 305 -18.91 -5.91 -16.29
CA ASN A 305 -18.69 -5.81 -14.85
C ASN A 305 -18.05 -4.45 -14.54
N GLY A 306 -18.86 -3.42 -14.33
CA GLY A 306 -18.43 -2.08 -13.92
C GLY A 306 -17.94 -2.00 -12.46
N TYR A 307 -17.44 -3.10 -11.89
CA TYR A 307 -17.15 -3.23 -10.48
C TYR A 307 -15.69 -3.60 -10.23
N ILE A 308 -15.13 -3.04 -9.16
CA ILE A 308 -13.93 -3.59 -8.52
C ILE A 308 -14.31 -4.98 -8.00
N TYR A 309 -13.46 -5.97 -8.27
CA TYR A 309 -13.73 -7.35 -7.83
C TYR A 309 -13.56 -7.48 -6.32
N THR A 310 -14.60 -8.00 -5.69
CA THR A 310 -14.69 -8.34 -4.27
C THR A 310 -15.14 -9.80 -4.13
N SER A 311 -15.12 -10.33 -2.91
CA SER A 311 -15.65 -11.67 -2.60
C SER A 311 -17.12 -11.82 -2.99
N LYS A 312 -17.90 -10.73 -2.99
CA LYS A 312 -19.34 -10.72 -3.28
C LYS A 312 -19.68 -10.73 -4.77
N ASN A 313 -18.74 -10.48 -5.68
CA ASN A 313 -19.01 -10.31 -7.12
C ASN A 313 -17.97 -10.97 -8.06
N SER A 314 -17.13 -11.89 -7.55
CA SER A 314 -16.07 -12.56 -8.32
C SER A 314 -16.51 -13.90 -8.92
#